data_AF-A0A0W8DHG4-F1
#
_entry.id   AF-A0A0W8DHG4-F1
#
_cell.length_a   1.000
_cell.length_b   1.000
_cell.length_c   1.000
_cell.angle_alpha   90.00
_cell.angle_beta   90.00
_cell.angle_gamma   90.00
#
_symmetry.space_group_name_H-M   'P 1'
#
loop_
_entity.id
_entity.type
_entity.pdbx_description
1 polymer ?
#
loop_
_entity_poly.entity_id
_entity_poly.type
_entity_poly.pdbx_seq_one_letter_code
_entity_poly.pdbx_strand_id
1 'polypeptide(L)'
;MARFRPTLTDQEITARIYSEGKRAAETYQEYADRLLMMADGLTGGLESVSNAQHALATFLRLAWPQRKDILQTHIRGKPGAPTELLNDAVHFLSELSQSDGRRDDYKRRKLSDGSRTPRPDTKAKPAASKPTPKK
;
A
#
# COMPACT_ATOMS: atom_id res chain seq x y z
N MET A 1 21.03 -23.06 -22.39
CA MET A 1 19.89 -22.12 -22.29
C MET A 1 19.10 -22.47 -21.03
N ALA A 2 19.15 -21.62 -20.00
CA ALA A 2 18.39 -21.85 -18.77
C ALA A 2 16.91 -21.60 -19.05
N ARG A 3 16.05 -22.61 -18.83
CA ARG A 3 14.60 -22.42 -18.85
C ARG A 3 14.20 -21.68 -17.58
N PHE A 4 13.86 -20.40 -17.69
CA PHE A 4 13.18 -19.69 -16.62
C PHE A 4 11.82 -20.37 -16.41
N ARG A 5 11.64 -21.05 -15.28
CA ARG A 5 10.34 -21.59 -14.86
C ARG A 5 10.12 -21.16 -13.41
N PRO A 6 9.36 -20.08 -13.22
CA PRO A 6 8.34 -20.14 -12.19
C PRO A 6 7.08 -19.42 -12.70
N THR A 7 6.20 -20.14 -13.39
CA THR A 7 4.77 -19.84 -13.29
C THR A 7 4.35 -20.41 -11.96
N LEU A 8 4.07 -19.55 -10.98
CA LEU A 8 3.45 -19.97 -9.73
C LEU A 8 2.20 -20.81 -10.08
N THR A 9 2.04 -21.94 -9.42
CA THR A 9 0.83 -22.76 -9.54
C THR A 9 -0.37 -22.01 -8.94
N ASP A 10 -1.58 -22.38 -9.36
CA ASP A 10 -2.81 -21.80 -8.79
C ASP A 10 -2.87 -21.94 -7.26
N GLN A 11 -2.33 -23.04 -6.72
CA GLN A 11 -2.23 -23.27 -5.28
C GLN A 11 -1.29 -22.27 -4.61
N GLU A 12 -0.13 -21.99 -5.20
CA GLU A 12 0.84 -21.01 -4.66
C GLU A 12 0.29 -19.58 -4.76
N ILE A 13 -0.39 -19.24 -5.85
CA ILE A 13 -1.05 -17.94 -6.02
C ILE A 13 -2.16 -17.79 -4.97
N THR A 14 -3.00 -18.81 -4.79
CA THR A 14 -4.09 -18.80 -3.80
C THR A 14 -3.53 -18.65 -2.38
N ALA A 15 -2.47 -19.39 -2.03
CA ALA A 15 -1.79 -19.25 -0.74
C ALA A 15 -1.22 -17.84 -0.54
N ARG A 16 -0.69 -17.24 -1.61
CA ARG A 16 -0.20 -15.86 -1.58
C ARG A 16 -1.33 -14.87 -1.37
N ILE A 17 -2.46 -15.00 -2.07
CA ILE A 17 -3.66 -14.16 -1.86
C ILE A 17 -4.01 -14.17 -0.36
N TYR A 18 -4.11 -15.33 0.27
CA TYR A 18 -4.47 -15.43 1.69
C TYR A 18 -3.46 -14.84 2.68
N SER A 19 -2.22 -14.54 2.28
CA SER A 19 -1.23 -13.90 3.15
C SER A 19 -0.95 -12.45 2.78
N GLU A 20 -1.52 -11.96 1.68
CA GLU A 20 -1.26 -10.63 1.15
C GLU A 20 -2.04 -9.58 1.97
N GLY A 21 -1.38 -9.00 2.96
CA GLY A 21 -1.96 -7.95 3.80
C GLY A 21 -1.96 -6.57 3.12
N LYS A 22 -2.83 -5.69 3.62
CA LYS A 22 -2.88 -4.29 3.20
C LYS A 22 -1.58 -3.57 3.56
N ARG A 23 -0.98 -2.88 2.58
CA ARG A 23 0.18 -2.00 2.72
C ARG A 23 -0.25 -0.66 3.36
N ALA A 24 0.67 -0.03 4.08
CA ALA A 24 0.40 1.25 4.73
C ALA A 24 0.11 2.36 3.70
N ALA A 25 0.86 2.37 2.59
CA ALA A 25 0.79 3.41 1.57
C ALA A 25 -0.32 3.22 0.53
N GLU A 26 -1.03 2.08 0.52
CA GLU A 26 -2.14 1.86 -0.42
C GLU A 26 -3.48 2.27 0.20
N THR A 27 -4.48 2.61 -0.62
CA THR A 27 -5.87 2.77 -0.17
C THR A 27 -6.57 1.42 0.00
N TYR A 28 -7.78 1.40 0.56
CA TYR A 28 -8.61 0.20 0.55
C TYR A 28 -8.98 -0.24 -0.87
N GLN A 29 -9.24 0.69 -1.78
CA GLN A 29 -9.52 0.38 -3.18
C GLN A 29 -8.29 -0.25 -3.86
N GLU A 30 -7.12 0.37 -3.74
CA GLU A 30 -5.88 -0.16 -4.33
C GLU A 30 -5.52 -1.55 -3.79
N TYR A 31 -5.80 -1.79 -2.50
CA TYR A 31 -5.64 -3.10 -1.91
C TYR A 31 -6.61 -4.13 -2.50
N ALA A 32 -7.89 -3.78 -2.66
CA ALA A 32 -8.89 -4.64 -3.29
C ALA A 32 -8.52 -4.96 -4.74
N ASP A 33 -8.16 -3.96 -5.53
CA ASP A 33 -7.74 -4.11 -6.93
C ASP A 33 -6.51 -5.02 -7.05
N ARG A 34 -5.55 -4.89 -6.13
CA ARG A 34 -4.36 -5.74 -6.08
C ARG A 34 -4.71 -7.21 -5.80
N LEU A 35 -5.66 -7.48 -4.91
CA LEU A 35 -6.14 -8.83 -4.65
C LEU A 35 -6.89 -9.40 -5.86
N LEU A 36 -7.72 -8.59 -6.53
CA LEU A 36 -8.41 -9.00 -7.76
C LEU A 36 -7.44 -9.31 -8.88
N MET A 37 -6.37 -8.53 -9.04
CA MET A 37 -5.32 -8.81 -10.03
C MET A 37 -4.59 -10.14 -9.76
N MET A 38 -4.38 -10.49 -8.49
CA MET A 38 -3.82 -11.80 -8.13
C MET A 38 -4.81 -12.94 -8.42
N ALA A 39 -6.09 -12.74 -8.13
CA ALA A 39 -7.14 -13.70 -8.41
C ALA A 39 -7.38 -13.89 -9.91
N ASP A 40 -7.21 -12.84 -10.71
CA ASP A 40 -7.31 -12.91 -12.18
C ASP A 40 -6.18 -13.74 -12.81
N GLY A 41 -5.04 -13.83 -12.13
CA GLY A 41 -3.92 -14.68 -12.54
C GLY A 41 -4.13 -16.19 -12.34
N LEU A 42 -5.21 -16.60 -11.68
CA LEU A 42 -5.58 -18.00 -11.49
C LEU A 42 -6.28 -18.56 -12.74
N THR A 43 -6.27 -19.88 -12.92
CA THR A 43 -7.07 -20.52 -13.95
C THR A 43 -8.55 -20.11 -13.84
N GLY A 44 -9.12 -19.63 -14.95
CA GLY A 44 -10.49 -19.11 -15.02
C GLY A 44 -10.66 -17.65 -14.57
N GLY A 45 -9.58 -16.97 -14.18
CA GLY A 45 -9.55 -15.54 -13.89
C GLY A 45 -10.65 -15.07 -12.94
N LEU A 46 -11.15 -13.85 -13.14
CA LEU A 46 -12.30 -13.32 -12.39
C LEU A 46 -13.66 -13.86 -12.84
N GLU A 47 -13.75 -14.60 -13.95
CA GLU A 47 -14.98 -15.29 -14.35
C GLU A 47 -15.30 -16.46 -13.38
N SER A 48 -14.28 -17.02 -12.73
CA SER A 48 -14.45 -17.96 -11.63
C SER A 48 -14.86 -17.23 -10.35
N VAL A 49 -16.09 -17.48 -9.90
CA VAL A 49 -16.63 -16.96 -8.64
C VAL A 49 -15.73 -17.33 -7.45
N SER A 50 -15.13 -18.52 -7.46
CA SER A 50 -14.21 -18.97 -6.41
C SER A 50 -12.96 -18.09 -6.31
N ASN A 51 -12.40 -17.65 -7.44
CA ASN A 51 -11.21 -16.81 -7.48
C ASN A 51 -11.51 -15.42 -6.88
N ALA A 52 -12.62 -14.81 -7.30
CA ALA A 52 -13.08 -13.55 -6.71
C ALA A 52 -13.42 -13.69 -5.22
N GLN A 53 -13.93 -14.84 -4.79
CA GLN A 53 -14.20 -15.14 -3.38
C GLN A 53 -12.91 -15.20 -2.53
N HIS A 54 -11.79 -15.69 -3.08
CA HIS A 54 -10.49 -15.66 -2.40
C HIS A 54 -10.03 -14.23 -2.12
N ALA A 55 -10.21 -13.32 -3.09
CA ALA A 55 -9.91 -11.89 -2.92
C ALA A 55 -10.81 -11.26 -1.85
N LEU A 56 -12.13 -11.47 -1.93
CA LEU A 56 -13.09 -10.97 -0.94
C LEU A 56 -12.76 -11.46 0.48
N ALA A 57 -12.61 -12.76 0.67
CA ALA A 57 -12.32 -13.34 1.98
C ALA A 57 -11.02 -12.80 2.59
N THR A 58 -10.01 -12.56 1.76
CA THR A 58 -8.74 -11.97 2.18
C THR A 58 -8.90 -10.51 2.57
N PHE A 59 -9.61 -9.72 1.76
CA PHE A 59 -9.90 -8.33 2.07
C PHE A 59 -10.59 -8.19 3.43
N LEU A 60 -11.67 -8.95 3.65
CA LEU A 60 -12.44 -8.92 4.90
C LEU A 60 -11.59 -9.23 6.14
N ARG A 61 -10.58 -10.09 5.99
CA ARG A 61 -9.71 -10.50 7.09
C ARG A 61 -8.55 -9.54 7.34
N LEU A 62 -7.99 -8.95 6.29
CA LEU A 62 -6.67 -8.29 6.35
C LEU A 62 -6.69 -6.79 6.04
N ALA A 63 -7.78 -6.23 5.50
CA ALA A 63 -7.87 -4.79 5.22
C ALA A 63 -7.78 -3.94 6.50
N TRP A 64 -8.46 -4.39 7.57
CA TRP A 64 -8.36 -3.77 8.89
C TRP A 64 -8.60 -4.82 10.00
N PRO A 65 -7.55 -5.56 10.42
CA PRO A 65 -7.70 -6.72 11.31
C PRO A 65 -8.43 -6.43 12.63
N GLN A 66 -8.30 -5.21 13.18
CA GLN A 66 -8.98 -4.79 14.41
C GLN A 66 -10.51 -4.64 14.27
N ARG A 67 -11.03 -4.60 13.04
CA ARG A 67 -12.44 -4.37 12.72
C ARG A 67 -13.03 -5.44 11.78
N LYS A 68 -12.32 -6.55 11.57
CA LYS A 68 -12.72 -7.63 10.65
C LYS A 68 -14.12 -8.18 10.94
N ASP A 69 -14.51 -8.32 12.21
CA ASP A 69 -15.79 -8.93 12.58
C ASP A 69 -16.98 -8.01 12.22
N ILE A 70 -16.80 -6.70 12.34
CA ILE A 70 -17.78 -5.69 11.91
C ILE A 70 -17.92 -5.73 10.39
N LEU A 71 -16.79 -5.76 9.67
CA LEU A 71 -16.75 -5.83 8.22
C LEU A 71 -17.39 -7.12 7.68
N GLN A 72 -17.09 -8.27 8.30
CA GLN A 72 -17.72 -9.55 7.94
C GLN A 72 -19.23 -9.55 8.21
N THR A 73 -19.66 -8.99 9.34
CA THR A 73 -21.09 -8.88 9.67
C THR A 73 -21.83 -8.01 8.66
N HIS A 74 -21.21 -6.93 8.19
CA HIS A 74 -21.80 -6.05 7.17
C HIS A 74 -22.04 -6.76 5.83
N ILE A 75 -21.10 -7.61 5.41
CA ILE A 75 -21.20 -8.34 4.14
C ILE A 75 -22.04 -9.63 4.25
N ARG A 76 -22.15 -10.19 5.44
CA ARG A 76 -22.84 -11.47 5.66
C ARG A 76 -24.30 -11.40 5.20
N GLY A 77 -24.67 -12.29 4.28
CA GLY A 77 -26.03 -12.44 3.78
C GLY A 77 -26.45 -11.38 2.76
N LYS A 78 -25.56 -10.46 2.37
CA LYS A 78 -25.82 -9.56 1.24
C LYS A 78 -25.81 -10.35 -0.07
N PRO A 79 -26.79 -10.14 -0.96
CA PRO A 79 -26.74 -10.70 -2.31
C PRO A 79 -25.71 -9.94 -3.15
N GLY A 80 -25.08 -10.61 -4.11
CA GLY A 80 -24.16 -9.99 -5.05
C GLY A 80 -23.00 -10.91 -5.44
N ALA A 81 -22.34 -10.57 -6.55
CA ALA A 81 -21.09 -11.21 -6.94
C ALA A 81 -19.97 -10.82 -5.95
N PRO A 82 -18.93 -11.64 -5.76
CA PRO A 82 -17.87 -11.34 -4.81
C PRO A 82 -17.13 -10.02 -5.08
N THR A 83 -17.03 -9.62 -6.34
CA THR A 83 -16.45 -8.33 -6.76
C THR A 83 -17.32 -7.14 -6.34
N GLU A 84 -18.65 -7.27 -6.44
CA GLU A 84 -19.59 -6.25 -5.96
C GLU A 84 -19.54 -6.12 -4.44
N LEU A 85 -19.54 -7.25 -3.73
CA LEU A 85 -19.39 -7.29 -2.28
C LEU A 85 -18.04 -6.74 -1.80
N LEU A 86 -16.98 -6.90 -2.61
CA LEU A 86 -15.68 -6.32 -2.33
C LEU A 86 -15.71 -4.79 -2.44
N ASN A 87 -16.35 -4.23 -3.46
CA ASN A 87 -16.53 -2.78 -3.61
C ASN A 87 -17.38 -2.19 -2.47
N ASP A 88 -18.46 -2.87 -2.09
CA ASP A 88 -19.29 -2.51 -0.94
C ASP A 88 -18.47 -2.54 0.38
N ALA A 89 -17.63 -3.57 0.57
CA ALA A 89 -16.72 -3.66 1.70
C ALA A 89 -15.69 -2.51 1.72
N VAL A 90 -15.17 -2.10 0.56
CA VAL A 90 -14.26 -0.95 0.45
C VAL A 90 -14.97 0.35 0.86
N HIS A 91 -16.19 0.59 0.38
CA HIS A 91 -16.96 1.77 0.72
C HIS A 91 -17.25 1.82 2.23
N PHE A 92 -17.82 0.74 2.76
CA PHE A 92 -18.16 0.63 4.17
C PHE A 92 -16.94 0.80 5.07
N LEU A 93 -15.79 0.23 4.71
CA LEU A 93 -14.57 0.36 5.50
C LEU A 93 -14.01 1.79 5.46
N SER A 94 -14.14 2.47 4.32
CA SER A 94 -13.72 3.85 4.17
C SER A 94 -14.57 4.78 5.05
N GLU A 95 -15.89 4.56 5.08
CA GLU A 95 -16.80 5.26 5.99
C GLU A 95 -16.52 4.93 7.45
N LEU A 96 -16.37 3.65 7.79
CA LEU A 96 -16.11 3.22 9.17
C LEU A 96 -14.80 3.80 9.72
N SER A 97 -13.78 3.94 8.86
CA SER A 97 -12.47 4.48 9.25
C SER A 97 -12.38 6.01 9.14
N GLN A 98 -13.34 6.66 8.47
CA GLN A 98 -13.27 8.07 8.08
C GLN A 98 -11.97 8.39 7.30
N SER A 99 -11.54 7.44 6.46
CA SER A 99 -10.28 7.47 5.71
C SER A 99 -10.35 6.52 4.51
N ASP A 100 -9.58 6.77 3.46
CA ASP A 100 -9.39 5.81 2.36
C ASP A 100 -8.45 4.65 2.73
N GLY A 101 -7.97 4.59 3.99
CA GLY A 101 -7.09 3.58 4.52
C GLY A 101 -5.60 3.83 4.29
N ARG A 102 -5.23 4.85 3.51
CA ARG A 102 -3.83 5.23 3.32
C ARG A 102 -3.31 5.86 4.61
N ARG A 103 -2.18 5.35 5.09
CA ARG A 103 -1.45 5.91 6.23
C ARG A 103 -0.26 6.67 5.69
N ASP A 104 -0.22 7.99 5.92
CA ASP A 104 0.97 8.77 5.63
C ASP A 104 2.19 8.17 6.32
N ASP A 105 3.26 7.95 5.56
CA ASP A 105 4.59 7.56 6.04
C ASP A 105 5.27 8.67 6.89
N TYR A 106 4.52 9.38 7.73
CA TYR A 106 5.04 10.45 8.58
C TYR A 106 6.19 9.97 9.48
N LYS A 107 6.19 8.67 9.84
CA LYS A 107 7.29 8.03 10.59
C LYS A 107 8.56 7.79 9.77
N ARG A 108 8.50 7.75 8.43
CA ARG A 108 9.70 7.55 7.58
C ARG A 108 10.43 8.87 7.30
N ARG A 109 9.71 10.01 7.33
CA ARG A 109 10.31 11.35 7.22
C ARG A 109 11.08 11.76 8.49
N LYS A 110 10.57 11.44 9.68
CA LYS A 110 11.25 11.76 10.96
C LYS A 110 12.59 11.04 11.18
N LEU A 111 12.87 9.94 10.48
CA LEU A 111 14.17 9.24 10.52
C LEU A 111 15.12 9.68 9.39
N SER A 112 14.61 10.37 8.37
CA SER A 112 15.41 10.91 7.26
C SER A 112 15.76 12.40 7.46
N ASP A 113 14.99 13.11 8.29
CA ASP A 113 15.30 14.46 8.77
C ASP A 113 16.28 14.42 9.95
N GLY A 114 17.35 13.65 9.78
CA GLY A 114 18.58 13.84 10.52
C GLY A 114 19.12 15.20 10.10
N SER A 115 18.68 16.22 10.83
CA SER A 115 19.15 17.60 10.79
C SER A 115 20.69 17.63 10.91
N ARG A 116 21.37 17.45 9.78
CA ARG A 116 22.68 18.06 9.55
C ARG A 116 22.44 19.55 9.56
N THR A 117 22.59 20.14 10.74
CA THR A 117 22.79 21.57 10.86
C THR A 117 23.92 21.97 9.90
N PRO A 118 23.69 22.85 8.92
CA PRO A 118 24.79 23.49 8.23
C PRO A 118 25.47 24.36 9.29
N ARG A 119 26.72 24.06 9.62
CA ARG A 119 27.58 25.01 10.32
C ARG A 119 27.56 26.32 9.52
N PRO A 120 27.25 27.48 10.11
CA PRO A 120 27.46 28.74 9.43
C PRO A 120 28.96 29.01 9.39
N ASP A 121 29.59 28.66 8.28
CA ASP A 121 30.89 29.21 7.87
C ASP A 121 30.76 30.72 7.71
N THR A 122 31.06 31.45 8.79
CA THR A 122 31.27 32.89 8.73
C THR A 122 32.77 33.16 8.74
N LYS A 123 33.28 33.54 7.57
CA LYS A 123 33.82 34.88 7.26
C LYS A 123 35.11 34.79 6.45
N ALA A 124 35.00 34.99 5.13
CA ALA A 124 36.12 35.38 4.29
C ALA A 124 35.83 36.71 3.56
N LYS A 125 36.52 37.76 4.05
CA LYS A 125 37.04 38.96 3.35
C LYS A 125 36.03 40.02 2.84
N PRO A 126 36.42 41.33 2.76
CA PRO A 126 37.53 41.78 1.91
C PRO A 126 38.39 42.99 2.37
N ALA A 127 39.55 43.06 1.69
CA ALA A 127 40.44 44.15 1.29
C ALA A 127 40.41 45.55 1.98
N ALA A 128 41.60 45.99 2.41
CA ALA A 128 42.01 47.40 2.38
C ALA A 128 43.48 47.51 1.88
N SER A 129 43.57 47.89 0.60
CA SER A 129 44.51 48.81 -0.05
C SER A 129 45.93 49.02 0.51
N LYS A 130 46.93 48.64 -0.28
CA LYS A 130 48.30 49.18 -0.24
C LYS A 130 48.30 50.65 -0.69
N PRO A 131 49.28 51.43 -0.20
CA PRO A 131 50.02 52.31 -1.10
C PRO A 131 51.54 52.10 -0.98
N THR A 132 52.23 52.12 -2.12
CA THR A 132 53.68 52.33 -2.27
C THR A 132 53.92 53.68 -3.00
N PRO A 133 55.15 54.12 -3.29
CA PRO A 133 55.88 55.16 -2.54
C PRO A 133 56.21 56.43 -3.39
N LYS A 134 56.56 57.56 -2.75
CA LYS A 134 57.33 58.71 -3.29
C LYS A 134 57.92 59.44 -2.06
N LYS A 135 59.16 59.94 -1.98
CA LYS A 135 60.22 60.25 -2.94
C LYS A 135 61.55 60.22 -2.18
#